data_AF-A0ABD6T7K0-F1
#
_entry.id   AF-A0ABD6T7K0-F1
#
_cell.length_a   1.000
_cell.length_b   1.000
_cell.length_c   1.000
_cell.angle_alpha   90.00
_cell.angle_beta   90.00
_cell.angle_gamma   90.00
#
_symmetry.space_group_name_H-M   'P 1'
#
loop_
_entity.id
_entity.type
_entity.pdbx_description
1 polymer ?
#
loop_
_entity_poly.entity_id
_entity_poly.type
_entity_poly.pdbx_seq_one_letter_code
_entity_poly.pdbx_strand_id
1 'polypeptide(L)'
;MKLMEANAEEFQNMKIKPANYLIEKIAEDQHFIHREIAEHERDAFREEKLLEYEGKSFLPDITKCSSEAQAVSAVHSYWQGIRELNRII
;
A
#
# COMPACT_ATOMS: atom_id res chain seq x y z
N MET A 1 -4.41 9.44 -9.70
CA MET A 1 -3.81 8.40 -8.85
C MET A 1 -4.40 7.05 -9.25
N LYS A 2 -3.72 5.95 -8.95
CA LYS A 2 -4.15 4.58 -9.27
C LYS A 2 -4.21 3.75 -7.99
N LEU A 3 -5.40 3.29 -7.63
CA LEU A 3 -5.58 2.39 -6.50
C LEU A 3 -5.22 0.95 -6.91
N MET A 4 -4.45 0.28 -6.05
CA MET A 4 -4.06 -1.11 -6.16
C MET A 4 -4.59 -1.88 -4.96
N GLU A 5 -5.61 -2.68 -5.20
CA GLU A 5 -6.28 -3.47 -4.16
C GLU A 5 -5.70 -4.88 -4.09
N ALA A 6 -5.45 -5.33 -2.86
CA ALA A 6 -5.04 -6.70 -2.62
C ALA A 6 -6.23 -7.65 -2.85
N ASN A 7 -5.97 -8.86 -3.34
CA ASN A 7 -7.02 -9.84 -3.54
C ASN A 7 -7.54 -10.36 -2.18
N ALA A 8 -8.71 -9.88 -1.75
CA ALA A 8 -9.27 -10.26 -0.45
C ALA A 8 -9.46 -11.78 -0.26
N GLU A 9 -9.81 -12.52 -1.33
CA GLU A 9 -9.99 -13.98 -1.28
C GLU A 9 -8.67 -14.72 -1.04
N GLU A 10 -7.58 -14.24 -1.67
CA GLU A 10 -6.24 -14.82 -1.52
C GLU A 10 -5.75 -14.74 -0.06
N PHE A 11 -6.05 -13.63 0.61
CA PHE A 11 -5.58 -13.37 1.97
C PHE A 11 -6.63 -13.68 3.06
N GLN A 12 -7.77 -14.29 2.72
CA GLN A 12 -8.88 -14.50 3.65
C GLN A 12 -8.49 -15.33 4.89
N ASN A 13 -7.63 -16.34 4.72
CA ASN A 13 -7.19 -17.25 5.80
C ASN A 13 -5.83 -16.86 6.40
N MET A 14 -5.24 -15.74 5.97
CA MET A 14 -3.95 -15.25 6.46
C MET A 14 -4.13 -14.44 7.75
N LYS A 15 -3.21 -14.62 8.70
CA LYS A 15 -3.18 -13.91 9.99
C LYS A 15 -2.83 -12.43 9.80
N ILE A 16 -1.81 -12.14 8.99
CA ILE A 16 -1.50 -10.76 8.58
C ILE A 16 -2.24 -10.48 7.28
N LYS A 17 -3.08 -9.44 7.29
CA LYS A 17 -3.77 -8.96 6.11
C LYS A 17 -2.88 -7.97 5.32
N PRO A 18 -2.90 -8.01 3.99
CA PRO A 18 -2.22 -7.03 3.17
C PRO A 18 -2.94 -5.68 3.24
N ALA A 19 -2.20 -4.60 3.04
CA ALA A 19 -2.78 -3.28 2.77
C ALA A 19 -3.04 -3.12 1.27
N ASN A 20 -3.94 -2.19 0.92
CA ASN A 20 -3.99 -1.65 -0.44
C ASN A 20 -2.98 -0.51 -0.58
N TYR A 21 -2.67 -0.15 -1.82
CA TYR A 21 -1.69 0.88 -2.11
C TYR A 21 -2.22 1.85 -3.16
N LEU A 22 -1.85 3.11 -3.04
CA LEU A 22 -2.12 4.13 -4.04
C LEU A 22 -0.82 4.47 -4.76
N ILE A 23 -0.86 4.49 -6.09
CA ILE A 23 0.25 4.96 -6.92
C ILE A 23 -0.09 6.36 -7.44
N GLU A 24 0.73 7.34 -7.10
CA GLU A 24 0.61 8.72 -7.57
C GLU A 24 1.75 9.04 -8.54
N LYS A 25 1.41 9.54 -9.74
CA LYS A 25 2.39 10.08 -10.68
C LYS A 25 2.65 11.55 -10.33
N ILE A 26 3.88 11.87 -9.98
CA ILE A 26 4.32 13.22 -9.58
C ILE A 26 4.98 13.95 -10.75
N ALA A 27 5.77 13.22 -11.55
CA ALA A 27 6.43 13.71 -12.74
C ALA A 27 6.52 12.60 -13.80
N GLU A 28 7.12 12.88 -14.96
CA GLU A 28 7.24 11.93 -16.06
C GLU A 28 7.89 10.60 -15.61
N ASP A 29 8.93 10.68 -14.81
CA ASP A 29 9.76 9.59 -14.30
C ASP A 29 9.69 9.47 -12.76
N GLN A 30 8.64 10.00 -12.13
CA GLN A 30 8.51 9.96 -10.67
C GLN A 30 7.11 9.53 -10.25
N HIS A 31 7.06 8.42 -9.52
CA HIS A 31 5.86 7.86 -8.92
C HIS A 31 6.07 7.67 -7.44
N PHE A 32 5.07 7.99 -6.62
CA PHE A 32 5.03 7.65 -5.21
C PHE A 32 4.04 6.51 -4.97
N ILE A 33 4.38 5.69 -3.98
CA ILE A 33 3.49 4.67 -3.42
C ILE A 33 3.06 5.16 -2.05
N HIS A 34 1.76 5.13 -1.78
CA HIS A 34 1.16 5.43 -0.49
C HIS A 34 0.48 4.15 0.01
N ARG A 35 0.58 3.84 1.31
CA ARG A 35 -0.01 2.63 1.91
C ARG A 35 -1.33 2.96 2.57
N GLU A 36 -2.40 2.22 2.27
CA GLU A 36 -3.66 2.37 2.99
C GLU A 36 -3.45 2.00 4.46
N ILE A 37 -3.97 2.85 5.35
CA ILE A 37 -4.04 2.54 6.77
C ILE A 37 -5.43 2.02 7.12
N ALA A 38 -5.47 0.89 7.81
CA ALA A 38 -6.72 0.37 8.33
C ALA A 38 -7.24 1.28 9.47
N GLU A 39 -8.54 1.25 9.73
CA GLU A 39 -9.16 2.08 10.77
C GLU A 39 -8.52 1.87 12.15
N HIS A 40 -8.19 0.62 12.49
CA HIS A 40 -7.51 0.28 13.75
C HIS A 40 -6.05 0.76 13.83
N GLU A 41 -5.43 1.14 12.71
CA GLU A 41 -4.07 1.72 12.66
C GLU A 41 -4.10 3.25 12.78
N ARG A 42 -5.24 3.92 12.61
CA ARG A 42 -5.34 5.39 12.53
C ARG A 42 -4.72 6.10 13.73
N ASP A 43 -4.93 5.57 14.94
CA ASP A 43 -4.38 6.19 16.16
C ASP A 43 -2.86 6.19 16.19
N ALA A 44 -2.22 5.17 15.58
CA ALA A 44 -0.76 5.10 15.48
C ALA A 44 -0.18 6.16 14.54
N PHE A 45 -0.98 6.68 13.62
CA PHE A 45 -0.59 7.68 12.61
C PHE A 45 -1.29 9.03 12.80
N ARG A 46 -1.85 9.29 13.99
CA ARG A 46 -2.64 10.51 14.26
C ARG A 46 -1.86 11.83 14.05
N GLU A 47 -0.54 11.78 14.21
CA GLU A 47 0.36 12.94 14.08
C GLU A 47 0.90 13.08 12.64
N GLU A 48 0.68 12.07 11.80
CA GLU A 48 1.11 12.05 10.41
C GLU A 48 0.11 12.81 9.52
N LYS A 49 0.63 13.49 8.50
CA LYS A 49 -0.22 14.11 7.47
C LYS A 49 -0.67 13.03 6.49
N LEU A 50 -1.84 12.46 6.76
CA LEU A 50 -2.44 11.42 5.92
C LEU A 50 -2.95 11.99 4.58
N LEU A 51 -2.84 11.18 3.53
CA LEU A 51 -3.45 11.44 2.23
C LEU A 51 -4.84 10.79 2.20
N GLU A 52 -5.87 11.57 1.89
CA GLU A 52 -7.24 11.07 1.72
C GLU A 52 -7.54 10.83 0.24
N TYR A 53 -8.01 9.63 -0.10
CA TYR A 53 -8.41 9.28 -1.46
C TYR A 53 -9.60 8.31 -1.43
N GLU A 54 -10.70 8.66 -2.10
CA GLU A 54 -11.93 7.84 -2.17
C GLU A 54 -12.47 7.39 -0.79
N GLY A 55 -12.33 8.25 0.23
CA GLY A 55 -12.77 7.96 1.60
C GLY A 55 -11.86 7.01 2.40
N LYS A 56 -10.71 6.63 1.83
CA LYS A 56 -9.65 5.87 2.48
C LYS A 56 -8.49 6.79 2.85
N SER A 57 -7.81 6.49 3.96
CA SER A 57 -6.63 7.22 4.41
C SER A 57 -5.37 6.45 4.06
N PHE A 58 -4.33 7.17 3.63
CA PHE A 58 -3.06 6.59 3.21
C PHE A 58 -1.90 7.28 3.91
N LEU A 59 -0.92 6.47 4.33
CA LEU A 59 0.41 6.97 4.72
C LEU A 59 1.17 7.35 3.44
N PRO A 60 1.54 8.62 3.26
CA PRO A 60 2.09 9.07 1.98
C PRO A 60 3.56 8.68 1.79
N ASP A 61 3.98 8.63 0.53
CA ASP A 61 5.37 8.63 0.08
C ASP A 61 6.26 7.52 0.67
N ILE A 62 5.69 6.35 0.93
CA ILE A 62 6.43 5.22 1.54
C ILE A 62 7.50 4.66 0.61
N THR A 63 7.40 4.89 -0.71
CA THR A 63 8.40 4.49 -1.70
C THR A 63 8.31 5.37 -2.94
N LYS A 64 9.48 5.71 -3.51
CA LYS A 64 9.63 6.42 -4.78
C LYS A 64 10.07 5.47 -5.88
N CYS A 65 9.42 5.54 -7.04
CA CYS A 65 9.73 4.73 -8.22
C CYS A 65 9.94 5.61 -9.46
N SER A 66 10.78 5.14 -10.38
CA SER A 66 11.10 5.83 -11.64
C SER A 66 10.06 5.63 -12.75
N SER A 67 9.12 4.70 -12.55
CA SER A 67 8.05 4.41 -13.51
C SER A 67 6.85 3.76 -12.81
N GLU A 68 5.68 3.83 -13.44
CA GLU A 68 4.49 3.12 -12.97
C GLU A 68 4.72 1.61 -12.93
N ALA A 69 5.40 1.04 -13.92
CA ALA A 69 5.71 -0.39 -13.95
C ALA A 69 6.55 -0.83 -12.74
N GLN A 70 7.55 -0.03 -12.36
CA GLN A 70 8.33 -0.29 -11.15
C GLN A 70 7.47 -0.17 -9.89
N ALA A 71 6.58 0.83 -9.81
CA ALA A 71 5.69 1.01 -8.67
C ALA A 71 4.72 -0.18 -8.51
N VAL A 72 4.11 -0.64 -9.60
CA VAL A 72 3.26 -1.83 -9.63
C VAL A 72 4.05 -3.07 -9.19
N SER A 73 5.27 -3.25 -9.69
CA SER A 73 6.12 -4.36 -9.27
C SER A 73 6.45 -4.32 -7.78
N ALA A 74 6.72 -3.13 -7.22
CA ALA A 74 7.00 -2.97 -5.79
C ALA A 74 5.77 -3.33 -4.93
N VAL A 75 4.57 -2.89 -5.33
CA VAL A 75 3.32 -3.26 -4.65
C VAL A 75 3.13 -4.78 -4.63
N HIS A 76 3.33 -5.45 -5.76
CA HIS A 76 3.27 -6.91 -5.80
C HIS A 76 4.32 -7.58 -4.89
N SER A 77 5.53 -7.03 -4.81
CA SER A 77 6.55 -7.51 -3.87
C SER A 77 6.17 -7.31 -2.41
N TYR A 78 5.48 -6.22 -2.04
CA TYR A 78 4.97 -6.03 -0.69
C TYR A 78 3.94 -7.10 -0.33
N TRP A 79 2.98 -7.36 -1.22
CA TRP A 79 2.01 -8.43 -1.01
C TRP A 79 2.69 -9.81 -0.93
N GLN A 80 3.71 -10.07 -1.75
CA GLN A 80 4.51 -11.30 -1.61
C GLN A 80 5.19 -11.37 -0.24
N GLY A 81 5.76 -10.28 0.25
CA GLY A 81 6.35 -10.22 1.59
C GLY A 81 5.34 -10.59 2.68
N ILE A 82 4.11 -10.09 2.59
CA ILE A 82 3.02 -10.48 3.50
C ILE A 82 2.69 -11.97 3.39
N ARG A 83 2.68 -12.55 2.17
CA ARG A 83 2.47 -13.99 1.98
C ARG A 83 3.56 -14.82 2.65
N GLU A 84 4.83 -14.45 2.46
CA GLU A 84 5.95 -15.15 3.08
C GLU A 84 5.95 -15.01 4.61
N LEU A 85 5.63 -13.83 5.13
CA LEU A 85 5.50 -13.62 6.58
C LEU A 85 4.41 -14.52 7.19
N ASN A 86 3.28 -14.67 6.50
CA ASN A 86 2.21 -15.58 6.95
C ASN A 86 2.61 -17.07 6.97
N ARG A 87 3.70 -17.47 6.30
CA ARG A 87 4.19 -18.86 6.33
C ARG A 87 5.04 -19.18 7.56
N ILE A 88 5.50 -18.16 8.28
CA ILE A 88 6.44 -18.33 9.41
C ILE A 88 5.86 -17.93 10.77
N ILE A 89 4.56 -17.58 10.85
CA ILE A 89 3.88 -17.05 12.07
C ILE A 89 2.65 -17.84 12.52
#